data_AF-E0TYV8-F1
#
_entry.id   AF-E0TYV8-F1
#
_cell.length_a   1.000
_cell.length_b   1.000
_cell.length_c   1.000
_cell.angle_alpha   90.00
_cell.angle_beta   90.00
_cell.angle_gamma   90.00
#
_symmetry.space_group_name_H-M   'P 1'
#
loop_
_entity.id
_entity.type
_entity.pdbx_description
1 polymer ?
#
loop_
_entity_poly.entity_id
_entity_poly.type
_entity_poly.pdbx_seq_one_letter_code
_entity_poly.pdbx_strand_id
1 'polypeptide(L)' 'MSLFEVDNEKRRKLGFVMDGIRSKYGSKAILRAVSYTPAGTALHRAELTGGHKS' A
#
# COMPACT_ATOMS: atom_id res chain seq x y z
N MET A 1 4.23 0.95 -19.35
CA MET A 1 3.46 2.12 -18.85
C MET A 1 3.45 3.17 -19.94
N SER A 2 2.28 3.65 -20.33
CA SER A 2 2.15 4.69 -21.37
C SER A 2 2.42 6.07 -20.77
N LEU A 3 3.13 6.92 -21.52
CA LEU A 3 3.43 8.31 -21.14
C LEU A 3 2.16 9.19 -21.06
N PHE A 4 1.06 8.76 -21.66
CA PHE A 4 -0.16 9.55 -21.87
C PHE A 4 -1.41 8.99 -21.16
N GLU A 5 -1.22 8.35 -20.00
CA GLU A 5 -2.38 7.94 -19.20
C GLU A 5 -3.00 9.15 -18.51
N VAL A 6 -4.22 9.51 -18.94
CA VAL A 6 -4.98 10.70 -18.51
C VAL A 6 -5.12 10.78 -16.98
N ASP A 7 -5.17 9.65 -16.28
CA ASP A 7 -5.31 9.60 -14.82
C ASP A 7 -4.00 9.36 -14.06
N ASN A 8 -2.84 9.45 -14.73
CA ASN A 8 -1.55 9.17 -14.09
C ASN A 8 -1.29 10.08 -12.88
N GLU A 9 -1.53 11.39 -13.02
CA GLU A 9 -1.35 12.35 -11.94
C GLU A 9 -2.22 12.02 -10.71
N LYS A 10 -3.50 11.68 -10.93
CA LYS A 10 -4.43 11.32 -9.86
C LYS A 10 -3.98 10.05 -9.13
N ARG A 11 -3.57 9.02 -9.86
CA ARG A 11 -3.07 7.76 -9.27
C ARG A 11 -1.77 7.98 -8.50
N ARG A 12 -0.90 8.87 -8.98
CA ARG A 12 0.34 9.22 -8.29
C ARG A 12 0.06 9.95 -6.98
N LYS A 13 -0.84 10.94 -7.00
CA LYS A 13 -1.31 11.64 -5.78
C LYS A 13 -1.92 10.65 -4.79
N LEU A 14 -2.78 9.75 -5.25
CA LEU A 14 -3.35 8.70 -4.42
C LEU A 14 -2.27 7.80 -3.80
N GLY A 15 -1.27 7.38 -4.59
CA GLY A 15 -0.13 6.62 -4.10
C GLY A 15 0.62 7.33 -2.97
N PHE A 16 0.94 8.61 -3.14
CA PHE A 16 1.61 9.39 -2.10
C PHE A 16 0.79 9.50 -0.81
N VAL A 17 -0.53 9.69 -0.92
CA VAL A 17 -1.42 9.70 0.26
C VAL A 17 -1.41 8.33 0.95
N MET A 18 -1.49 7.25 0.17
CA MET A 18 -1.45 5.89 0.70
C MET A 18 -0.15 5.59 1.46
N ASP A 19 0.98 6.03 0.91
CA ASP A 19 2.30 5.86 1.52
C ASP A 19 2.43 6.68 2.81
N GLY A 20 1.90 7.91 2.83
CA GLY A 20 1.86 8.74 4.04
C GLY A 20 1.09 8.09 5.19
N ILE A 21 -0.07 7.49 4.89
CA ILE A 21 -0.86 6.76 5.90
C ILE A 21 -0.07 5.56 6.44
N ARG A 22 0.56 4.78 5.57
CA ARG A 22 1.37 3.61 5.98
C ARG A 22 2.61 3.99 6.78
N SER A 23 3.25 5.10 6.44
CA SER A 23 4.41 5.61 7.17
C SER A 23 4.03 6.05 8.59
N LYS A 24 2.80 6.58 8.79
CA LYS A 24 2.34 7.08 10.09
C LYS A 24 1.70 6.01 10.97
N TYR A 25 0.91 5.11 10.38
CA TYR A 25 0.07 4.16 11.11
C TYR A 25 0.48 2.69 10.90
N GLY A 26 1.54 2.44 10.14
CA GLY A 26 2.06 1.10 9.85
C GLY A 26 1.58 0.52 8.52
N SER A 27 2.29 -0.48 8.03
CA SER A 27 2.11 -1.08 6.70
C SER A 27 0.73 -1.74 6.49
N LYS A 28 0.07 -2.17 7.57
CA LYS A 28 -1.29 -2.76 7.57
C LYS A 28 -2.42 -1.71 7.64
N ALA A 29 -2.11 -0.43 7.81
CA ALA A 29 -3.13 0.61 8.04
C ALA A 29 -4.12 0.74 6.88
N ILE A 30 -3.65 0.58 5.64
CA ILE A 30 -4.50 0.49 4.45
C ILE A 30 -3.98 -0.58 3.49
N LEU A 31 -4.89 -1.39 2.96
CA LEU A 31 -4.58 -2.46 2.04
C LEU A 31 -5.48 -2.36 0.81
N ARG A 32 -4.93 -2.75 -0.35
CA ARG A 32 -5.75 -2.87 -1.57
C ARG A 32 -6.61 -4.13 -1.46
N ALA A 33 -7.77 -4.14 -2.12
CA ALA A 33 -8.65 -5.31 -2.13
C ALA A 33 -7.94 -6.61 -2.54
N VAL A 34 -7.03 -6.52 -3.53
CA VAL A 34 -6.21 -7.67 -3.99
C VAL A 34 -5.36 -8.31 -2.88
N SER A 35 -5.03 -7.55 -1.84
CA SER A 35 -4.26 -8.04 -0.67
C SER A 35 -5.04 -9.08 0.15
N TYR A 36 -6.36 -9.15 0.01
CA TYR A 36 -7.23 -10.11 0.70
C TYR A 36 -7.53 -11.36 -0.13
N THR A 37 -7.03 -11.43 -1.36
CA THR A 37 -7.14 -12.66 -2.16
C THR A 37 -6.24 -13.75 -1.57
N PRO A 38 -6.52 -15.05 -1.82
CA PRO A 38 -5.67 -16.14 -1.34
C PRO A 38 -4.20 -16.04 -1.79
N ALA A 39 -3.94 -15.44 -2.96
CA ALA A 39 -2.60 -15.19 -3.47
C ALA A 39 -1.97 -13.87 -2.95
N GLY A 40 -2.71 -13.08 -2.18
CA GLY A 40 -2.28 -11.81 -1.63
C GLY A 40 -1.31 -11.99 -0.46
N THR A 41 -0.10 -11.44 -0.56
CA THR A 41 0.94 -11.58 0.48
C THR A 41 1.03 -10.39 1.43
N ALA A 42 0.33 -9.29 1.15
CA ALA A 42 0.51 -8.04 1.89
C ALA A 42 0.07 -8.13 3.36
N LEU A 43 -0.98 -8.90 3.66
CA LEU A 43 -1.41 -9.15 5.04
C LEU A 43 -0.34 -9.90 5.83
N HIS A 44 0.13 -11.02 5.29
CA HIS A 44 1.16 -11.84 5.93
C HIS A 44 2.48 -11.08 6.06
N ARG A 45 2.89 -10.34 5.03
CA ARG A 45 4.12 -9.53 5.08
C ARG A 45 4.02 -8.41 6.11
N ALA A 46 2.86 -7.81 6.33
CA ALA A 46 2.71 -6.75 7.33
C ALA A 46 3.00 -7.25 8.75
N GLU A 47 2.75 -8.53 9.03
CA GLU A 47 3.08 -9.17 10.31
C GLU A 47 4.59 -9.42 10.45
N LEU A 48 5.26 -9.79 9.35
CA LEU A 48 6.70 -10.05 9.34
C LEU A 48 7.55 -8.78 9.33
N THR A 49 7.05 -7.71 8.72
CA THR A 49 7.81 -6.45 8.48
C THR A 49 7.57 -5.38 9.56
N GLY A 50 6.70 -5.64 10.54
CA GLY A 50 6.36 -4.73 11.66
C GLY A 50 6.92 -5.15 13.03
N GLY A 51 7.93 -6.02 13.07
CA GLY A 51 8.42 -6.70 14.28
C GLY A 51 9.34 -5.92 15.22
N HIS A 52 9.50 -4.60 15.09
CA HIS A 52 10.05 -3.81 16.20
C HIS A 52 8.90 -3.45 17.14
N LYS A 53 8.60 -4.36 18.07
CA LYS A 53 8.00 -3.99 19.35
C LYS A 53 8.95 -2.96 19.98
N SER A 54 8.55 -1.70 20.03
CA SER A 54 9.07 -0.80 21.07
C SER A 54 8.56 -1.25 22.42
#